data_AF-A0A920BIZ3-F1
#
_entry.id   AF-A0A920BIZ3-F1
#
_cell.length_a   1.000
_cell.length_b   1.000
_cell.length_c   1.000
_cell.angle_alpha   90.00
_cell.angle_beta   90.00
_cell.angle_gamma   90.00
#
_symmetry.space_group_name_H-M   'P 1'
#
loop_
_entity.id
_entity.type
_entity.pdbx_description
1 polymer ?
#
loop_
_entity_poly.entity_id
_entity_poly.type
_entity_poly.pdbx_seq_one_letter_code
_entity_poly.pdbx_strand_id
1 'polypeptide(L)'
;MIVMTKISGVSLGDSIAMGIDSESSSVVFRQMVEGLLEGAVIHGIFHGDFHAGNVFLNETGKIGLVDFGITGRLDGTRRQAFLRYVVGLMTGDVESQVVGIKDLGAFRKMPT
;
A
#
# COMPACT_ATOMS: atom_id res chain seq x y z
N MET A 1 13.03 -17.15 -16.15
CA MET A 1 13.70 -15.83 -16.06
C MET A 1 12.63 -14.77 -16.24
N ILE A 2 12.49 -13.85 -15.28
CA ILE A 2 11.62 -12.67 -15.42
C ILE A 2 12.52 -11.50 -15.79
N VAL A 3 12.10 -10.72 -16.78
CA VAL A 3 12.73 -9.46 -17.17
C VAL A 3 11.68 -8.36 -17.10
N MET A 4 12.08 -7.21 -16.59
CA MET A 4 11.21 -6.03 -16.46
C MET A 4 11.94 -4.80 -16.99
N THR A 5 11.18 -3.76 -17.30
CA THR A 5 11.75 -2.46 -17.68
C THR A 5 12.55 -1.91 -16.52
N LYS A 6 13.78 -1.45 -16.81
CA LYS A 6 14.62 -0.79 -15.80
C LYS A 6 13.92 0.47 -15.28
N ILE A 7 13.81 0.58 -13.96
CA ILE A 7 13.42 1.81 -13.29
C ILE A 7 14.70 2.62 -13.00
N SER A 8 14.71 3.87 -13.44
CA SER A 8 15.77 4.84 -13.10
C SER A 8 15.41 5.56 -11.82
N GLY A 9 16.40 5.84 -10.97
CA GLY A 9 16.20 6.54 -9.72
C GLY A 9 17.08 6.04 -8.59
N VAL A 10 16.82 6.57 -7.40
CA VAL A 10 17.46 6.18 -6.13
C VAL A 10 16.42 5.43 -5.29
N SER A 11 16.83 4.39 -4.56
CA SER A 11 15.90 3.72 -3.66
C SER A 11 15.42 4.70 -2.56
N LEU A 12 14.22 4.50 -2.04
CA LEU A 12 13.74 5.30 -0.92
C LEU A 12 14.62 5.10 0.32
N GLY A 13 15.16 3.88 0.51
CA GLY A 13 16.09 3.59 1.59
C GLY A 13 17.37 4.44 1.53
N ASP A 14 17.99 4.51 0.35
CA ASP A 14 19.19 5.33 0.14
C ASP A 14 18.85 6.82 0.25
N SER A 15 17.69 7.24 -0.28
CA SER A 15 17.22 8.63 -0.18
C SER A 15 17.03 9.06 1.28
N ILE A 16 16.48 8.17 2.12
CA ILE A 16 16.37 8.38 3.57
C ILE A 16 17.76 8.48 4.20
N ALA A 17 18.69 7.60 3.86
CA ALA A 17 20.05 7.62 4.38
C ALA A 17 20.83 8.89 3.97
N MET A 18 20.53 9.46 2.80
CA MET A 18 21.08 10.72 2.30
C MET A 18 20.42 11.96 2.90
N GLY A 19 19.37 11.81 3.73
CA GLY A 19 18.68 12.92 4.37
C GLY A 19 17.65 13.58 3.47
N ILE A 20 16.76 12.80 2.86
CA ILE A 20 15.58 13.30 2.15
C ILE A 20 14.86 14.37 2.97
N ASP A 21 14.51 15.49 2.34
CA ASP A 21 13.78 16.57 2.99
C ASP A 21 12.31 16.20 3.28
N SER A 22 11.67 16.97 4.15
CA SER A 22 10.30 16.69 4.60
C SER A 22 9.25 16.85 3.51
N GLU A 23 9.48 17.73 2.53
CA GLU A 23 8.55 17.96 1.41
C GLU A 23 8.58 16.76 0.47
N SER A 24 9.77 16.34 0.05
CA SER A 24 10.02 15.15 -0.76
C SER A 24 9.49 13.88 -0.08
N SER A 25 9.76 13.71 1.23
CA SER A 25 9.22 12.58 1.99
C SER A 25 7.69 12.57 2.04
N SER A 26 7.06 13.74 2.15
CA SER A 26 5.60 13.86 2.17
C SER A 26 4.99 13.51 0.83
N VAL A 27 5.62 13.91 -0.27
CA VAL A 27 5.21 13.59 -1.65
C VAL A 27 5.31 12.08 -1.91
N VAL A 28 6.37 11.42 -1.45
CA VAL A 28 6.52 9.96 -1.56
C VAL A 28 5.43 9.23 -0.78
N PHE A 29 5.24 9.60 0.49
CA PHE A 29 4.23 8.98 1.34
C PHE A 29 2.83 9.13 0.75
N ARG A 30 2.51 10.31 0.23
CA ARG A 30 1.24 10.57 -0.46
C ARG A 30 1.05 9.64 -1.66
N GLN A 31 2.05 9.49 -2.52
CA GLN A 31 1.96 8.58 -3.67
C GLN A 31 1.77 7.12 -3.26
N MET A 32 2.41 6.69 -2.16
CA MET A 32 2.23 5.33 -1.63
C MET A 32 0.81 5.09 -1.13
N VAL A 33 0.24 6.05 -0.39
CA VAL A 33 -1.14 5.98 0.10
C VAL A 33 -2.13 6.03 -1.06
N GLU A 34 -1.93 6.92 -2.04
CA GLU A 34 -2.75 7.00 -3.25
C GLU A 34 -2.71 5.68 -4.03
N GLY A 35 -1.53 5.12 -4.26
CA GLY A 35 -1.38 3.83 -4.94
C GLY A 35 -2.03 2.66 -4.20
N LEU A 36 -1.90 2.62 -2.87
CA LEU A 36 -2.57 1.62 -2.03
C LEU A 36 -4.09 1.73 -2.13
N LEU A 37 -4.62 2.94 -1.94
CA LEU A 37 -6.06 3.18 -1.95
C LEU A 37 -6.65 2.96 -3.34
N GLU A 38 -6.05 3.52 -4.39
CA GLU A 38 -6.52 3.32 -5.76
C GLU A 38 -6.47 1.83 -6.15
N GLY A 39 -5.36 1.15 -5.87
CA GLY A 39 -5.23 -0.28 -6.11
C GLY A 39 -6.35 -1.05 -5.42
N ALA A 40 -6.48 -0.90 -4.10
CA ALA A 40 -7.38 -1.72 -3.30
C ALA A 40 -8.85 -1.36 -3.57
N VAL A 41 -9.15 -0.07 -3.62
CA VAL A 41 -10.50 0.48 -3.70
C VAL A 41 -10.99 0.62 -5.13
N ILE A 42 -10.17 0.72 -6.17
CA ILE A 42 -10.68 0.83 -7.55
C ILE A 42 -10.42 -0.47 -8.30
N HIS A 43 -9.19 -0.95 -8.26
CA HIS A 43 -8.73 -2.07 -9.08
C HIS A 43 -8.85 -3.44 -8.39
N GLY A 44 -9.16 -3.47 -7.08
CA GLY A 44 -9.26 -4.70 -6.30
C GLY A 44 -7.93 -5.46 -6.16
N ILE A 45 -6.81 -4.75 -6.22
CA ILE A 45 -5.45 -5.29 -6.02
C ILE A 45 -4.72 -4.47 -4.98
N PHE A 46 -3.78 -5.03 -4.25
CA PHE A 46 -2.95 -4.22 -3.35
C PHE A 46 -1.51 -4.69 -3.35
N HIS A 47 -0.62 -3.73 -3.13
CA HIS A 47 0.77 -3.98 -2.83
C HIS A 47 0.90 -4.18 -1.32
N GLY A 48 1.28 -5.37 -0.90
CA GLY A 48 1.40 -5.72 0.52
C GLY A 48 2.72 -5.30 1.15
N ASP A 49 3.70 -4.85 0.35
CA ASP A 49 5.04 -4.52 0.83
C ASP A 49 5.60 -3.24 0.21
N PHE A 50 5.42 -2.11 0.88
CA PHE A 50 6.05 -0.84 0.50
C PHE A 50 7.36 -0.58 1.27
N HIS A 51 8.19 -1.59 1.54
CA HIS A 51 9.48 -1.32 2.16
C HIS A 51 10.36 -0.42 1.28
N ALA A 52 11.24 0.34 1.93
CA ALA A 52 12.01 1.41 1.28
C ALA A 52 12.98 0.95 0.17
N GLY A 53 13.32 -0.34 0.09
CA GLY A 53 14.14 -0.88 -1.00
C GLY A 53 13.34 -1.30 -2.23
N ASN A 54 12.03 -1.46 -2.10
CA ASN A 54 11.12 -1.77 -3.22
C ASN A 54 10.56 -0.52 -3.90
N VAL A 55 10.78 0.65 -3.30
CA VAL A 55 10.30 1.96 -3.79
C VAL A 55 11.49 2.76 -4.31
N PHE A 56 11.43 3.17 -5.58
CA PHE A 56 12.47 3.98 -6.23
C PHE A 56 11.91 5.35 -6.58
N LEU A 57 12.65 6.41 -6.26
CA LEU A 57 12.34 7.78 -6.64
C LEU A 57 13.08 8.12 -7.91
N ASN A 58 12.35 8.50 -8.96
CA ASN A 58 12.97 9.02 -10.16
C ASN A 58 13.28 10.52 -10.04
N GLU A 59 14.00 11.08 -11.01
CA GLU A 59 14.39 12.50 -11.07
C GLU A 59 13.18 13.47 -11.09
N THR A 60 11.99 12.98 -11.44
CA THR A 60 10.74 13.76 -11.45
C THR A 60 9.96 13.67 -10.14
N GLY A 61 10.50 13.00 -9.12
CA GLY A 61 9.84 12.80 -7.82
C GLY A 61 8.72 11.76 -7.82
N LYS A 62 8.58 10.97 -8.90
CA LYS A 62 7.62 9.87 -8.96
C LYS A 62 8.22 8.59 -8.39
N ILE A 63 7.36 7.81 -7.73
CA ILE A 63 7.75 6.49 -7.23
C ILE A 63 7.57 5.40 -8.30
N GLY A 64 8.49 4.43 -8.29
CA GLY A 64 8.40 3.17 -9.02
C GLY A 64 8.56 1.97 -8.09
N LEU A 65 7.87 0.88 -8.39
CA LEU A 65 7.93 -0.37 -7.63
C LEU A 65 8.71 -1.44 -8.39
N VAL A 66 9.59 -2.17 -7.72
CA VAL A 66 10.46 -3.17 -8.36
C VAL A 66 10.18 -4.62 -7.95
N ASP A 67 9.53 -4.84 -6.82
CA ASP A 67 9.17 -6.17 -6.32
C ASP A 67 7.66 -6.23 -6.15
N PHE A 68 7.05 -7.30 -6.63
CA PHE A 68 5.60 -7.57 -6.55
C PHE A 68 5.31 -8.93 -5.89
N GLY A 69 6.29 -9.47 -5.15
CA GLY A 69 6.22 -10.78 -4.50
C GLY A 69 5.16 -10.86 -3.39
N ILE A 70 4.82 -9.73 -2.78
CA ILE A 70 3.73 -9.62 -1.79
C ILE A 70 2.65 -8.72 -2.38
N THR A 71 1.78 -9.33 -3.18
CA THR A 71 0.60 -8.67 -3.75
C THR A 71 -0.65 -9.50 -3.48
N GLY A 72 -1.81 -8.85 -3.41
CA GLY A 72 -3.07 -9.52 -3.12
C GLY A 72 -4.22 -8.99 -3.96
N ARG A 73 -5.32 -9.75 -3.95
CA ARG A 73 -6.57 -9.39 -4.62
C ARG A 73 -7.70 -9.28 -3.60
N LEU A 74 -8.53 -8.27 -3.77
CA LEU A 74 -9.75 -8.06 -3.01
C LEU A 74 -10.95 -8.26 -3.95
N ASP A 75 -11.70 -9.33 -3.71
CA ASP A 75 -13.01 -9.50 -4.36
C ASP A 75 -14.02 -8.45 -3.86
N GLY A 76 -15.22 -8.44 -4.44
CA GLY A 76 -16.24 -7.43 -4.10
C GLY A 76 -16.54 -7.34 -2.60
N THR A 77 -16.65 -8.47 -1.91
CA THR A 77 -16.94 -8.49 -0.47
C THR A 77 -15.75 -7.98 0.35
N ARG A 78 -14.53 -8.44 0.05
CA ARG A 78 -13.31 -7.98 0.73
C ARG A 78 -12.99 -6.52 0.45
N ARG A 79 -13.32 -6.01 -0.73
CA ARG A 79 -13.18 -4.59 -1.09
C ARG A 79 -14.13 -3.71 -0.27
N GLN A 80 -15.36 -4.16 -0.04
CA GLN A 80 -16.29 -3.48 0.87
C GLN A 80 -15.81 -3.54 2.34
N ALA A 81 -15.26 -4.68 2.77
CA ALA A 81 -14.66 -4.81 4.10
C ALA A 81 -13.47 -3.86 4.29
N PHE A 82 -12.58 -3.75 3.28
CA PHE A 82 -11.48 -2.79 3.28
C PHE A 82 -11.98 -1.35 3.37
N LEU A 83 -12.99 -0.98 2.57
CA LEU A 83 -13.60 0.35 2.62
C LEU A 83 -14.19 0.67 3.99
N ARG A 84 -14.94 -0.27 4.59
CA ARG A 84 -15.46 -0.12 5.96
C ARG A 84 -14.35 0.13 6.96
N TYR A 85 -13.25 -0.62 6.86
CA TYR A 85 -12.09 -0.45 7.72
C TYR A 85 -11.47 0.94 7.58
N VAL A 86 -11.21 1.38 6.33
CA VAL A 86 -10.62 2.70 6.05
C VAL A 86 -11.51 3.84 6.54
N VAL A 87 -12.82 3.78 6.26
CA VAL A 87 -13.77 4.80 6.76
C VAL A 87 -13.79 4.82 8.28
N GLY A 88 -13.83 3.65 8.94
CA GLY A 88 -13.78 3.55 10.39
C GLY A 88 -12.50 4.12 11.00
N LEU A 89 -11.35 3.94 10.34
CA LEU A 89 -10.10 4.60 10.75
C LEU A 89 -10.20 6.13 10.68
N MET A 90 -10.78 6.66 9.60
CA MET A 90 -10.90 8.11 9.39
C MET A 90 -11.90 8.77 10.34
N THR A 91 -12.96 8.05 10.74
CA THR A 91 -14.00 8.59 11.63
C THR A 91 -13.78 8.26 13.11
N GLY A 92 -12.78 7.43 13.44
CA GLY A 92 -12.57 6.93 14.80
C GLY A 92 -13.61 5.88 15.24
N ASP A 93 -14.38 5.32 14.32
CA ASP A 93 -15.35 4.24 14.60
C ASP A 93 -14.63 2.89 14.75
N VAL A 94 -14.36 2.53 16.00
CA VAL A 94 -13.67 1.28 16.38
C VAL A 94 -14.49 0.05 16.00
N GLU A 95 -15.82 0.09 16.04
CA GLU A 95 -16.65 -1.05 15.68
C GLU A 95 -16.52 -1.36 14.18
N SER A 96 -16.64 -0.33 13.34
CA SER A 96 -16.42 -0.46 11.89
C SER A 96 -15.00 -0.95 11.57
N GLN A 97 -13.99 -0.51 12.33
CA GLN A 97 -12.62 -1.01 12.16
C GLN A 97 -12.52 -2.51 12.44
N VAL A 98 -13.05 -2.97 13.56
CA VAL A 98 -13.00 -4.39 13.97
C VAL A 98 -13.78 -5.26 13.00
N VAL A 99 -14.98 -4.84 12.60
CA VAL A 99 -15.80 -5.57 11.61
C VAL A 99 -15.08 -5.63 10.26
N GLY A 100 -14.51 -4.52 9.79
CA GLY A 100 -13.76 -4.47 8.54
C GLY A 100 -12.56 -5.43 8.54
N ILE A 101 -11.74 -5.41 9.59
CA ILE A 101 -10.60 -6.34 9.74
C ILE A 101 -11.06 -7.80 9.82
N LYS A 102 -12.16 -8.08 10.51
CA LYS A 102 -12.73 -9.44 10.59
C LYS A 102 -13.15 -9.94 9.22
N ASP A 103 -13.88 -9.12 8.47
CA ASP A 103 -14.42 -9.50 7.16
C ASP A 103 -13.33 -9.57 6.07
N LEU A 104 -12.20 -8.89 6.27
CA LEU A 104 -10.97 -9.10 5.51
C LEU A 104 -10.33 -10.47 5.76
N GLY A 105 -10.70 -11.15 6.84
CA GLY A 105 -10.21 -12.49 7.19
C GLY A 105 -8.99 -12.48 8.10
N ALA A 106 -8.73 -11.40 8.83
CA ALA A 106 -7.60 -11.32 9.76
C ALA A 106 -7.74 -12.27 10.97
N PHE A 107 -8.96 -12.65 11.32
CA PHE A 107 -9.22 -13.61 12.39
C PHE A 107 -9.45 -15.01 11.82
N ARG A 108 -8.82 -16.00 12.46
CA ARG A 108 -9.07 -17.41 12.17
C ARG A 108 -10.55 -17.72 12.45
N LYS A 109 -11.23 -18.32 11.48
CA LYS A 109 -12.57 -18.87 11.71
C LYS A 109 -12.47 -19.91 12.82
N MET A 110 -13.23 -19.73 13.89
CA MET A 110 -13.34 -20.75 14.93
C MET A 110 -13.93 -22.01 14.30
N PRO A 111 -13.39 -23.21 14.59
CA PRO A 111 -14.01 -24.45 14.14
C PRO A 111 -15.43 -24.52 14.72
N THR A 112 -16.40 -24.77 13.84
CA THR A 112 -17.79 -25.08 14.19
C THR A 112 -17.91 -26.46 14.79
#